data_AF-A0A2C9L8U5-F1
#
_entry.id   AF-A0A2C9L8U5-F1
#
_cell.length_a   1.000
_cell.length_b   1.000
_cell.length_c   1.000
_cell.angle_alpha   90.00
_cell.angle_beta   90.00
_cell.angle_gamma   90.00
#
_symmetry.space_group_name_H-M   'P 1'
#
loop_
_entity.id
_entity.type
_entity.pdbx_description
1 polymer ?
#
loop_
_entity_poly.entity_id
_entity_poly.type
_entity_poly.pdbx_seq_one_letter_code
_entity_poly.pdbx_strand_id
1 'polypeptide(L)' 'EFDLRAAFKEIDKDNSGSINIKELQEFLTKNGYDDDVKAVIAAADKNGDGVISFEEFVALIQ' A
#
# COMPACT_ATOMS: atom_id res chain seq x y z
N GLU A 1 -3.24 16.58 -10.65
CA GLU A 1 -2.21 15.54 -10.71
C GLU A 1 -2.35 14.69 -9.47
N PHE A 2 -2.59 13.38 -9.61
CA PHE A 2 -2.59 12.47 -8.47
C PHE A 2 -1.12 12.20 -8.10
N ASP A 3 -0.63 12.83 -7.03
CA ASP A 3 0.71 12.57 -6.51
C ASP A 3 0.70 11.22 -5.80
N LEU A 4 0.95 10.15 -6.57
CA LEU A 4 1.13 8.79 -6.04
C LEU A 4 2.18 8.77 -4.93
N ARG A 5 3.19 9.65 -5.03
CA ARG A 5 4.23 9.82 -4.02
C ARG A 5 3.73 10.44 -2.72
N ALA A 6 2.74 11.32 -2.76
CA ALA A 6 2.10 11.88 -1.57
C ALA A 6 1.20 10.84 -0.91
N ALA A 7 0.40 10.12 -1.68
CA ALA A 7 -0.43 9.02 -1.18
C ALA A 7 0.44 7.91 -0.56
N PHE A 8 1.53 7.52 -1.22
CA PHE A 8 2.47 6.53 -0.72
C PHE A 8 3.10 6.96 0.61
N LYS A 9 3.53 8.23 0.72
CA LYS A 9 4.05 8.80 1.97
C LYS A 9 3.02 8.90 3.09
N GLU A 10 1.74 9.02 2.74
CA GLU A 10 0.67 9.06 3.74
C GLU A 10 0.45 7.68 4.38
N ILE A 11 0.77 6.61 3.64
CA ILE A 11 0.65 5.22 4.07
C ILE A 11 1.96 4.74 4.73
N ASP A 12 3.12 5.01 4.11
CA ASP A 12 4.48 4.69 4.62
C ASP A 12 4.85 5.60 5.80
N LYS A 13 4.43 5.17 7.00
CA LYS A 13 4.69 5.89 8.25
C LYS A 13 6.15 5.76 8.68
N ASP A 14 6.76 4.62 8.41
CA ASP A 14 8.18 4.37 8.74
C ASP A 14 9.13 5.13 7.81
N ASN A 15 8.64 5.66 6.67
CA ASN A 15 9.48 6.18 5.59
C ASN A 15 10.52 5.14 5.14
N SER A 16 10.11 3.87 5.13
CA SER A 16 10.95 2.76 4.71
C SER A 16 11.17 2.76 3.19
N GLY A 17 10.30 3.47 2.45
CA GLY A 17 10.24 3.44 0.99
C GLY A 17 9.42 2.27 0.45
N SER A 18 8.80 1.48 1.32
CA SER A 18 7.90 0.36 1.02
C SER A 18 6.70 0.41 1.98
N ILE A 19 5.52 0.04 1.52
CA ILE A 19 4.36 -0.07 2.40
C ILE A 19 4.28 -1.51 2.88
N ASN A 20 4.45 -1.74 4.18
CA ASN A 20 4.28 -3.08 4.73
C ASN A 20 2.81 -3.39 5.00
N ILE A 21 2.50 -4.69 5.20
CA ILE A 21 1.14 -5.17 5.52
C ILE A 21 0.50 -4.40 6.66
N LYS A 22 1.26 -4.06 7.71
CA LYS A 22 0.72 -3.34 8.88
C LYS A 22 0.33 -1.91 8.53
N GLU A 23 1.15 -1.20 7.77
CA GLU A 23 0.89 0.17 7.34
C GLU A 23 -0.31 0.24 6.40
N LEU A 24 -0.37 -0.68 5.43
CA LEU A 24 -1.53 -0.77 4.55
C LEU A 24 -2.79 -1.16 5.33
N GLN A 25 -2.67 -2.09 6.28
CA GLN A 25 -3.76 -2.49 7.16
C GLN A 25 -4.27 -1.28 7.95
N GLU A 26 -3.41 -0.55 8.66
CA GLU A 26 -3.80 0.65 9.40
C GLU A 26 -4.51 1.67 8.50
N PHE A 27 -4.01 1.88 7.28
CA PHE A 27 -4.61 2.81 6.34
C PHE A 27 -5.99 2.33 5.88
N LEU A 28 -6.13 1.06 5.51
CA LEU A 28 -7.39 0.47 5.05
C LEU A 28 -8.42 0.40 6.20
N THR A 29 -8.02 -0.03 7.40
CA THR A 29 -8.84 0.02 8.62
C THR A 29 -9.37 1.43 8.87
N LYS A 30 -8.49 2.45 8.78
CA LYS A 30 -8.86 3.86 8.98
C LYS A 30 -9.87 4.35 7.94
N ASN A 31 -9.85 3.78 6.73
CA ASN A 31 -10.78 4.08 5.66
C ASN A 31 -12.00 3.12 5.60
N GLY A 32 -12.09 2.13 6.50
CA GLY A 32 -13.21 1.19 6.60
C GLY A 32 -13.11 -0.07 5.74
N TYR A 33 -11.91 -0.42 5.23
CA TYR A 33 -11.66 -1.56 4.34
C TYR A 33 -10.88 -2.71 5.02
N ASP A 34 -11.17 -2.98 6.30
CA ASP A 34 -10.40 -3.94 7.13
C ASP A 34 -10.38 -5.38 6.57
N ASP A 35 -11.52 -5.85 6.06
CA ASP A 35 -11.67 -7.22 5.52
C ASP A 35 -10.97 -7.44 4.16
N ASP A 36 -10.82 -6.38 3.37
CA ASP A 36 -10.22 -6.45 2.02
C ASP A 36 -8.71 -6.24 2.02
N VAL A 37 -8.09 -5.93 3.16
CA VAL A 37 -6.64 -5.73 3.31
C VAL A 37 -5.83 -6.82 2.65
N LYS A 38 -6.13 -8.10 2.94
CA LYS A 38 -5.37 -9.22 2.36
C LYS A 38 -5.56 -9.35 0.85
N ALA A 39 -6.76 -9.06 0.36
CA ALA A 39 -7.05 -9.14 -1.07
C ALA A 39 -6.35 -8.00 -1.83
N VAL A 40 -6.37 -6.79 -1.27
CA VAL A 40 -5.66 -5.62 -1.80
C VAL A 40 -4.15 -5.86 -1.78
N ILE A 41 -3.60 -6.38 -0.67
CA ILE A 41 -2.17 -6.73 -0.60
C ILE A 41 -1.83 -7.78 -1.65
N ALA A 42 -2.58 -8.88 -1.76
CA ALA A 42 -2.28 -9.91 -2.74
C ALA A 42 -2.44 -9.43 -4.20
N ALA A 43 -3.28 -8.43 -4.45
CA ALA A 43 -3.39 -7.80 -5.76
C ALA A 43 -2.25 -6.81 -6.05
N ALA A 44 -1.72 -6.20 -4.99
CA ALA A 44 -0.65 -5.21 -5.05
C ALA A 44 0.76 -5.82 -5.11
N ASP A 45 0.99 -6.81 -4.26
CA ASP A 45 2.24 -7.55 -4.06
C ASP A 45 2.42 -8.54 -5.21
N LYS A 46 3.02 -8.06 -6.29
CA LYS A 46 3.25 -8.83 -7.52
C LYS A 46 4.49 -9.71 -7.39
N ASN A 47 5.47 -9.26 -6.59
CA ASN A 47 6.73 -9.94 -6.38
C ASN A 47 6.66 -11.00 -5.25
N GLY A 48 5.62 -10.98 -4.42
CA GLY A 48 5.37 -11.90 -3.31
C GLY A 48 6.29 -11.66 -2.10
N ASP A 49 6.84 -10.46 -1.94
CA ASP A 49 7.75 -10.12 -0.85
C ASP A 49 7.03 -9.71 0.45
N GLY A 50 5.70 -9.58 0.40
CA GLY A 50 4.86 -9.19 1.52
C GLY A 50 4.91 -7.70 1.84
N VAL A 51 5.46 -6.88 0.96
CA VAL A 51 5.39 -5.41 1.02
C VAL A 51 4.94 -4.86 -0.34
N ILE A 52 4.51 -3.61 -0.37
CA ILE A 52 4.18 -2.93 -1.62
C ILE A 52 5.26 -1.90 -1.88
N SER A 53 6.08 -2.16 -2.88
CA SER A 53 7.08 -1.21 -3.35
C SER A 53 6.41 -0.03 -4.05
N PHE A 54 7.09 1.11 -4.12
CA PHE A 54 6.58 2.28 -4.85
C PHE A 54 6.19 1.95 -6.31
N GLU A 55 6.97 1.10 -6.97
CA GLU A 55 6.68 0.65 -8.34
C GLU A 55 5.38 -0.17 -8.43
N GLU A 56 5.14 -1.06 -7.45
CA GLU A 56 3.93 -1.87 -7.38
C GLU A 56 2.70 -1.03 -7.07
N PHE A 57 2.84 -0.05 -6.19
CA PHE A 57 1.79 0.92 -5.90
C PHE A 57 1.39 1.75 -7.13
N VAL A 58 2.38 2.21 -7.89
CA VAL A 58 2.14 2.93 -9.16
C VAL A 58 1.43 2.02 -10.15
N ALA A 59 1.89 0.77 -10.30
CA ALA A 59 1.30 -0.22 -11.20
C ALA A 59 -0.13 -0.66 -10.80
N LEU A 60 -0.55 -0.40 -9.56
CA LEU A 60 -1.89 -0.71 -9.06
C LEU A 60 -2.91 0.39 -9.41
N ILE A 61 -2.47 1.65 -9.37
CA ILE A 61 -3.34 2.82 -9.64
C ILE A 61 -3.33 3.23 -11.12
N GLN A 62 -2.33 2.81 -11.89
CA GLN A 62 -2.19 3.10 -13.33
C GLN A 62 -2.81 2.02 -14.21
#